data_AF-A0AA40T2S3-F1
#
_entry.id   AF-A0AA40T2S3-F1
#
_cell.length_a   1.000
_cell.length_b   1.000
_cell.length_c   1.000
_cell.angle_alpha   90.00
_cell.angle_beta   90.00
_cell.angle_gamma   90.00
#
_symmetry.space_group_name_H-M   'P 1'
#
loop_
_entity.id
_entity.type
_entity.pdbx_description
1 polymer ?
#
loop_
_entity_poly.entity_id
_entity_poly.type
_entity_poly.pdbx_seq_one_letter_code
_entity_poly.pdbx_strand_id
1 'polypeptide(L)'
;MSESEIAQEFLAIVTDWLNSLAGTIFDDGSVCNSITILSHEIKEEDEDSQILLIEAEMFCYAQGEMTKDWIGYEFVVERDIVGIPKITAWDVIEIQSRPIYPQT
;
A
#
# COMPACT_ATOMS: atom_id res chain seq x y z
N MET A 1 -18.58 -14.98 -10.87
CA MET A 1 -17.96 -14.28 -9.74
C MET A 1 -18.46 -12.86 -9.75
N SER A 2 -18.79 -12.31 -8.59
CA SER A 2 -19.24 -10.92 -8.46
C SER A 2 -18.05 -9.98 -8.39
N GLU A 3 -18.20 -8.73 -8.85
CA GLU A 3 -17.17 -7.67 -8.75
C GLU A 3 -16.62 -7.51 -7.32
N SER A 4 -17.47 -7.79 -6.32
CA SER A 4 -17.10 -7.77 -4.90
C SER A 4 -16.11 -8.86 -4.48
N GLU A 5 -16.06 -10.02 -5.14
CA GLU A 5 -15.13 -11.10 -4.80
C GLU A 5 -13.71 -10.75 -5.27
N ILE A 6 -13.61 -10.19 -6.47
CA ILE A 6 -12.35 -9.78 -7.10
C ILE A 6 -11.70 -8.63 -6.33
N ALA A 7 -12.49 -7.62 -5.96
CA ALA A 7 -12.05 -6.51 -5.11
C ALA A 7 -11.43 -6.98 -3.78
N GLN A 8 -11.99 -8.01 -3.15
CA GLN A 8 -11.48 -8.52 -1.88
C GLN A 8 -10.22 -9.37 -2.03
N GLU A 9 -10.11 -10.17 -3.08
CA GLU A 9 -8.88 -10.91 -3.39
C GLU A 9 -7.70 -9.96 -3.67
N PHE A 10 -7.95 -8.86 -4.39
CA PHE A 10 -6.95 -7.82 -4.64
C PHE A 10 -6.48 -7.12 -3.37
N LEU A 11 -7.43 -6.69 -2.54
CA LEU A 11 -7.12 -6.06 -1.27
C LEU A 11 -6.26 -6.99 -0.41
N ALA A 12 -6.53 -8.29 -0.40
CA ALA A 12 -5.73 -9.28 0.33
C ALA A 12 -4.27 -9.34 -0.18
N ILE A 13 -4.06 -9.43 -1.50
CA ILE A 13 -2.72 -9.48 -2.10
C ILE A 13 -1.91 -8.21 -1.74
N VAL A 14 -2.52 -7.03 -1.92
CA VAL A 14 -1.84 -5.76 -1.63
C VAL A 14 -1.60 -5.58 -0.13
N THR A 15 -2.54 -6.03 0.72
CA THR A 15 -2.36 -6.02 2.18
C THR A 15 -1.21 -6.92 2.61
N ASP A 16 -1.12 -8.12 2.05
CA ASP A 16 -0.01 -9.04 2.33
C ASP A 16 1.33 -8.47 1.87
N TRP A 17 1.36 -7.85 0.67
CA TRP A 17 2.55 -7.16 0.18
C TRP A 17 2.97 -6.01 1.10
N LEU A 18 2.05 -5.12 1.47
CA LEU A 18 2.31 -4.01 2.39
C LEU A 18 2.80 -4.52 3.75
N ASN A 19 2.17 -5.56 4.29
CA ASN A 19 2.62 -6.17 5.55
C ASN A 19 4.01 -6.80 5.44
N SER A 20 4.39 -7.31 4.26
CA SER A 20 5.73 -7.84 4.02
C SER A 20 6.82 -6.76 4.02
N LEU A 21 6.45 -5.49 3.78
CA LEU A 21 7.36 -4.36 3.89
C LEU A 21 7.69 -4.01 5.35
N ALA A 22 6.87 -4.45 6.31
CA ALA A 22 7.19 -4.28 7.73
C ALA A 22 8.45 -5.10 8.08
N GLY A 23 9.46 -4.44 8.63
CA GLY A 23 10.78 -5.00 8.93
C GLY A 23 11.75 -5.00 7.74
N THR A 24 11.34 -4.50 6.56
CA THR A 24 12.23 -4.30 5.42
C THR A 24 13.02 -3.00 5.58
N ILE A 25 14.29 -3.03 5.21
CA ILE A 25 15.16 -1.85 5.14
C ILE A 25 14.96 -1.23 3.75
N PHE A 26 14.50 0.02 3.69
CA PHE A 26 14.35 0.77 2.45
C PHE A 26 15.69 1.33 1.96
N ASP A 27 15.74 1.76 0.71
CA ASP A 27 16.98 2.27 0.07
C ASP A 27 17.54 3.53 0.77
N ASP A 28 16.70 4.28 1.48
CA ASP A 28 17.08 5.44 2.30
C ASP A 28 17.61 5.05 3.70
N GLY A 29 17.64 3.74 4.01
CA GLY A 29 18.07 3.18 5.29
C GLY A 29 17.00 3.20 6.38
N SER A 30 15.77 3.61 6.07
CA SER A 30 14.64 3.54 7.00
C SER A 30 14.15 2.09 7.18
N VAL A 31 13.60 1.79 8.36
CA VAL A 31 12.98 0.51 8.65
C VAL A 31 11.58 0.74 9.21
N CYS A 32 10.56 0.22 8.54
CA CYS A 32 9.19 0.37 9.01
C CYS A 32 8.81 -0.77 9.95
N ASN A 33 8.48 -0.44 11.20
CA ASN A 33 8.09 -1.41 12.22
C ASN A 33 6.67 -1.94 12.00
N SER A 34 5.77 -1.08 11.54
CA SER A 34 4.38 -1.43 11.30
C SER A 34 3.79 -0.59 10.19
N ILE A 35 2.93 -1.21 9.40
CA ILE A 35 2.18 -0.58 8.32
C ILE A 35 0.71 -0.87 8.59
N THR A 36 -0.12 0.16 8.68
CA THR A 36 -1.55 0.06 8.93
C THR A 36 -2.31 0.62 7.75
N ILE A 37 -3.15 -0.19 7.12
CA ILE A 37 -4.05 0.30 6.08
C ILE A 37 -5.17 1.10 6.73
N LEU A 38 -5.30 2.37 6.36
CA LEU A 38 -6.33 3.26 6.87
C LEU A 38 -7.58 3.22 6.02
N SER A 39 -7.42 3.23 4.70
CA SER A 39 -8.51 3.25 3.73
C SER A 39 -8.09 2.57 2.43
N HIS A 40 -9.08 2.20 1.63
CA HIS A 40 -8.88 1.70 0.27
C HIS A 40 -10.04 2.15 -0.63
N GLU A 41 -9.76 2.39 -1.90
CA GLU A 41 -10.73 2.74 -2.92
C GLU A 41 -10.41 1.99 -4.21
N ILE A 42 -11.41 1.39 -4.86
CA ILE A 42 -11.26 0.74 -6.17
C ILE A 42 -11.96 1.60 -7.21
N LYS A 43 -11.24 1.96 -8.26
CA LYS A 43 -11.74 2.70 -9.43
C LYS A 43 -11.65 1.81 -10.65
N GLU A 44 -12.70 1.82 -11.46
CA GLU A 44 -12.64 1.20 -12.79
C GLU A 44 -11.90 2.14 -13.74
N GLU A 45 -10.93 1.60 -14.48
CA GLU A 45 -10.20 2.33 -15.52
C GLU A 45 -10.64 1.84 -16.91
N ASP A 46 -10.75 0.52 -17.11
CA ASP A 46 -11.09 -0.13 -18.39
C ASP A 46 -11.88 -1.44 -18.18
N GLU A 47 -12.29 -2.08 -19.29
CA GLU A 47 -12.97 -3.40 -19.27
C GLU A 47 -12.16 -4.50 -18.56
N ASP A 48 -10.82 -4.41 -18.59
CA ASP A 48 -9.91 -5.44 -18.06
C ASP A 48 -8.95 -4.94 -16.96
N SER A 49 -9.09 -3.68 -16.53
CA SER A 49 -8.18 -3.05 -15.58
C SER A 49 -8.92 -2.22 -14.52
N GLN A 50 -8.35 -2.26 -13.32
CA GLN A 50 -8.85 -1.56 -12.14
C GLN A 50 -7.69 -0.89 -11.41
N ILE A 51 -7.96 0.29 -10.86
CA ILE A 51 -7.04 0.99 -9.99
C ILE A 51 -7.44 0.73 -8.54
N LEU A 52 -6.51 0.24 -7.73
CA LEU A 52 -6.66 0.13 -6.28
C LEU A 52 -5.81 1.22 -5.63
N LEU A 53 -6.49 2.14 -4.94
CA LEU A 53 -5.86 3.16 -4.11
C LEU A 53 -5.83 2.68 -2.67
N ILE A 54 -4.67 2.73 -2.03
CA ILE A 54 -4.49 2.41 -0.62
C ILE A 54 -3.89 3.60 0.10
N GLU A 55 -4.50 4.01 1.20
CA GLU A 55 -3.86 4.91 2.17
C GLU A 55 -3.34 4.07 3.34
N ALA A 56 -2.04 4.16 3.58
CA ALA A 56 -1.37 3.45 4.64
C ALA A 56 -0.67 4.42 5.60
N GLU A 57 -0.63 4.04 6.86
CA GLU A 57 0.12 4.69 7.92
C GLU A 57 1.32 3.81 8.27
N MET A 58 2.52 4.34 8.08
CA MET A 58 3.78 3.65 8.28
C MET A 58 4.51 4.25 9.47
N PHE A 59 4.91 3.39 10.40
CA PHE A 59 5.74 3.77 11.54
C PHE A 59 7.16 3.33 11.27
N CYS A 60 8.02 4.27 10.90
CA CYS A 60 9.37 3.97 10.45
C CYS A 60 10.40 4.56 11.39
N TYR A 61 11.57 3.92 11.42
CA TYR A 61 12.73 4.39 12.16
C TYR A 61 13.82 4.74 11.15
N ALA A 62 14.22 6.00 11.16
CA ALA A 62 15.25 6.52 10.26
C ALA A 62 16.21 7.42 11.05
N GLN A 63 17.52 7.20 10.89
CA GLN A 63 18.58 8.07 11.44
C GLN A 63 18.49 8.39 12.95
N GLY A 64 17.94 7.50 13.76
CA GLY A 64 17.80 7.74 15.21
C GLY A 64 16.41 8.22 15.63
N GLU A 65 15.55 8.57 14.69
CA GLU A 65 14.23 9.16 14.92
C GLU A 65 13.11 8.22 14.49
N MET A 66 12.02 8.23 15.25
CA MET A 66 10.77 7.58 14.86
C MET A 66 9.91 8.56 14.06
N THR A 67 9.56 8.17 12.84
CA THR A 67 8.65 8.89 11.96
C THR A 67 7.32 8.16 11.87
N LYS A 68 6.26 8.97 11.70
CA LYS A 68 4.94 8.50 11.32
C LYS A 68 4.64 9.08 9.95
N ASP A 69 4.60 8.22 8.96
CA ASP A 69 4.45 8.58 7.55
C ASP A 69 3.07 8.13 7.06
N TRP A 70 2.32 9.03 6.45
CA TRP A 70 1.11 8.68 5.71
C TRP A 70 1.47 8.54 4.24
N ILE A 71 1.24 7.38 3.67
CA ILE A 71 1.63 7.04 2.30
C ILE A 71 0.40 6.60 1.50
N GLY A 72 0.19 7.23 0.36
CA GLY A 72 -0.79 6.82 -0.64
C GLY A 72 -0.13 5.97 -1.72
N TYR A 73 -0.65 4.78 -1.97
CA TYR A 73 -0.24 3.90 -3.06
C TYR A 73 -1.34 3.78 -4.11
N GLU A 74 -0.96 3.83 -5.37
CA GLU A 74 -1.79 3.48 -6.52
C GLU A 74 -1.29 2.17 -7.10
N PHE A 75 -2.19 1.19 -7.25
CA PHE A 75 -1.89 -0.07 -7.92
C PHE A 75 -2.76 -0.17 -9.18
N VAL A 76 -2.11 -0.36 -10.32
CA VAL A 76 -2.79 -0.77 -11.55
C VAL A 76 -2.85 -2.28 -11.56
N VAL A 77 -4.06 -2.79 -11.70
CA VAL A 77 -4.32 -4.21 -11.57
C VAL A 77 -5.11 -4.71 -12.76
N GLU A 78 -4.50 -5.65 -13.48
CA GLU A 78 -5.05 -6.22 -14.71
C GLU A 78 -5.46 -7.68 -14.46
N ARG A 79 -6.45 -8.13 -15.23
CA ARG A 79 -6.78 -9.56 -15.31
C ARG A 79 -5.88 -10.22 -16.34
N ASP A 80 -5.13 -11.24 -15.91
CA ASP A 80 -4.44 -12.11 -16.87
C ASP A 80 -5.47 -12.96 -17.64
N ILE A 81 -5.06 -13.56 -18.76
CA ILE A 81 -5.86 -14.40 -19.67
C ILE A 81 -6.54 -15.58 -18.94
N VAL A 82 -6.01 -15.97 -17.78
CA VAL A 82 -6.54 -17.02 -16.90
C VAL A 82 -7.56 -16.50 -15.85
N GLY A 83 -7.90 -15.21 -15.88
CA GLY A 83 -8.76 -14.54 -14.91
C GLY A 83 -8.10 -14.31 -13.56
N ILE A 84 -6.78 -14.47 -13.46
CA ILE A 84 -6.06 -14.29 -12.20
C ILE A 84 -5.71 -12.79 -12.05
N PRO A 85 -6.04 -12.19 -10.90
CA PRO A 85 -5.63 -10.84 -10.54
C PRO A 85 -4.11 -10.66 -10.53
N LYS A 86 -3.57 -9.66 -11.25
CA LYS A 86 -2.12 -9.37 -11.23
C LYS A 86 -1.83 -7.86 -11.14
N ILE A 87 -0.97 -7.47 -10.20
CA ILE A 87 -0.42 -6.11 -10.11
C ILE A 87 0.59 -5.93 -11.25
N THR A 88 0.32 -5.00 -12.15
CA THR A 88 1.18 -4.72 -13.32
C THR A 88 2.03 -3.47 -13.13
N ALA A 89 1.53 -2.50 -12.35
CA ALA A 89 2.27 -1.32 -11.94
C ALA A 89 1.84 -0.85 -10.55
N TRP A 90 2.71 -0.09 -9.88
CA TRP A 90 2.38 0.66 -8.69
C TRP A 90 3.14 1.97 -8.63
N ASP A 91 2.54 2.99 -8.01
CA ASP A 91 3.16 4.29 -7.77
C ASP A 91 2.85 4.81 -6.36
N VAL A 92 3.70 5.73 -5.86
CA VAL A 92 3.51 6.43 -4.59
C VAL A 92 3.02 7.83 -4.87
N ILE A 93 1.76 8.11 -4.56
CA ILE A 93 1.11 9.38 -4.92
C ILE A 93 1.44 10.47 -3.90
N GLU A 94 1.51 10.14 -2.61
CA GLU A 94 1.73 11.11 -1.55
C GLU A 94 2.49 10.48 -0.37
N ILE A 95 3.44 11.23 0.19
CA ILE A 95 4.07 10.92 1.48
C ILE A 95 3.96 12.17 2.36
N GLN A 96 3.23 12.08 3.47
CA GLN A 96 3.26 13.09 4.53
C GLN A 96 3.97 12.53 5.76
N SER A 97 5.18 13.02 6.03
CA SER A 97 5.95 12.64 7.22
C SER A 97 5.66 13.55 8.40
N ARG A 98 5.35 13.00 9.57
CA ARG A 98 5.33 13.73 10.84
C ARG A 98 6.28 13.08 11.85
N PRO A 99 7.21 13.85 12.45
CA PRO A 99 8.03 13.34 13.54
C PRO A 99 7.14 12.97 14.74
N ILE A 100 7.39 11.80 15.35
CA ILE A 100 6.73 11.40 16.59
C ILE A 100 7.56 11.93 17.74
N TYR A 101 7.37 13.20 18.11
CA TYR A 101 7.97 13.70 19.35
C TYR A 101 7.20 13.14 20.55
N PRO A 102 7.89 12.68 21.61
CA PRO A 102 7.22 12.33 22.85
C PRO A 102 6.51 13.58 23.39
N GLN A 103 5.22 13.47 23.69
CA GLN A 103 4.52 14.52 24.42
C GLN A 103 5.12 14.59 25.82
N THR A 104 5.85 15.66 26.10
CA THR A 104 6.35 16.03 27.43
C THR A 104 5.22 16.34 28.39
#